data_AF-Q97GB3-F1
#
_entry.id   AF-Q97GB3-F1
#
_cell.length_a   1.000
_cell.length_b   1.000
_cell.length_c   1.000
_cell.angle_alpha   90.00
_cell.angle_beta   90.00
_cell.angle_gamma   90.00
#
_symmetry.space_group_name_H-M   'P 1'
#
loop_
_entity.id
_entity.type
_entity.pdbx_description
1 polymer ?
#
loop_
_entity_poly.entity_id
_entity_poly.type
_entity_poly.pdbx_seq_one_letter_code
_entity_poly.pdbx_strand_id
1 'polypeptide(L)'
;MKINDDTITEILSPCLKKSDSVLYYCYGIINAKIGSMITADDRNYIIGFTDKKLIIIRLDGEEEPKKSIAISYKQIKYATTSNWLLGFGYTIKMYFDNEFMLEFELKKNVLGIKEQKENLREICEMLNKKFE
;
A
#
# COMPACT_ATOMS: atom_id res chain seq x y z
N MET A 1 -5.84 -16.47 9.74
CA MET A 1 -5.06 -16.96 8.57
C MET A 1 -3.56 -16.69 8.77
N LYS A 2 -2.63 -17.28 7.99
CA LYS A 2 -1.22 -16.84 8.00
C LYS A 2 -0.92 -16.07 6.72
N ILE A 3 -0.60 -14.78 6.82
CA ILE A 3 -0.29 -13.95 5.66
C ILE A 3 0.96 -14.43 4.91
N ASN A 4 0.79 -14.60 3.60
CA ASN A 4 1.79 -14.95 2.59
C ASN A 4 1.34 -14.47 1.19
N ASP A 5 2.19 -14.65 0.17
CA ASP A 5 1.93 -14.20 -1.21
C ASP A 5 0.59 -14.72 -1.78
N ASP A 6 0.27 -16.00 -1.58
CA ASP A 6 -0.97 -16.63 -2.07
C ASP A 6 -2.20 -16.03 -1.39
N THR A 7 -2.17 -15.91 -0.06
CA THR A 7 -3.28 -15.34 0.72
C THR A 7 -3.52 -13.86 0.38
N ILE A 8 -2.45 -13.08 0.14
CA ILE A 8 -2.60 -11.69 -0.27
C ILE A 8 -3.27 -11.60 -1.64
N THR A 9 -2.87 -12.46 -2.57
CA THR A 9 -3.48 -12.54 -3.90
C THR A 9 -4.95 -12.91 -3.81
N GLU A 10 -5.30 -13.89 -2.98
CA GLU A 10 -6.68 -14.29 -2.71
C GLU A 10 -7.51 -13.13 -2.15
N ILE A 11 -7.00 -12.43 -1.14
CA ILE A 11 -7.68 -11.29 -0.49
C ILE A 11 -7.88 -10.11 -1.46
N LEU A 12 -6.90 -9.86 -2.34
CA LEU A 12 -6.99 -8.78 -3.32
C LEU A 12 -7.89 -9.12 -4.51
N SER A 13 -8.01 -10.40 -4.85
CA SER A 13 -8.73 -10.87 -6.05
C SER A 13 -10.15 -10.31 -6.22
N PRO A 14 -11.00 -10.17 -5.18
CA PRO A 14 -12.35 -9.65 -5.33
C PRO A 14 -12.37 -8.14 -5.60
N CYS A 15 -11.28 -7.44 -5.34
CA CYS A 15 -11.13 -6.00 -5.55
C CYS A 15 -10.61 -5.65 -6.96
N LEU A 16 -10.13 -6.65 -7.71
CA LEU A 16 -9.57 -6.45 -9.06
C LEU A 16 -10.68 -6.43 -10.11
N LYS A 17 -10.56 -5.51 -11.06
CA LYS A 17 -11.37 -5.54 -12.28
C LYS A 17 -10.61 -6.32 -13.35
N LYS A 18 -11.33 -6.98 -14.27
CA LYS A 18 -10.74 -7.66 -15.44
C LYS A 18 -9.79 -6.78 -16.27
N SER A 19 -9.97 -5.45 -16.19
CA SER A 19 -9.17 -4.48 -16.91
C SER A 19 -7.91 -4.02 -16.18
N ASP A 20 -7.70 -4.44 -14.93
CA ASP A 20 -6.52 -4.10 -14.14
C ASP A 20 -5.41 -5.07 -14.57
N SER A 21 -4.43 -4.59 -15.34
CA SER A 21 -3.41 -5.44 -15.99
C SER A 21 -2.14 -5.62 -15.17
N VAL A 22 -1.94 -4.76 -14.17
CA VAL A 22 -0.80 -4.79 -13.25
C VAL A 22 -1.34 -4.92 -11.85
N LEU A 23 -0.68 -5.74 -11.04
CA LEU A 23 -0.90 -5.80 -9.60
C LEU A 23 0.45 -5.99 -8.90
N TYR A 24 0.88 -4.98 -8.17
CA TYR A 24 1.91 -5.11 -7.15
C TYR A 24 1.25 -5.02 -5.78
N TYR A 25 1.78 -5.70 -4.77
CA TYR A 25 1.23 -5.63 -3.43
C TYR A 25 2.31 -5.55 -2.36
N CYS A 26 1.92 -4.98 -1.23
CA CYS A 26 2.74 -4.96 -0.03
C CYS A 26 1.89 -5.08 1.23
N TYR A 27 2.56 -5.51 2.30
CA TYR A 27 2.01 -5.61 3.64
C TYR A 27 2.74 -4.65 4.58
N GLY A 28 2.00 -3.94 5.42
CA GLY A 28 2.60 -3.03 6.40
C GLY A 28 1.60 -2.15 7.14
N ILE A 29 2.12 -1.06 7.70
CA ILE A 29 1.37 -0.12 8.53
C ILE A 29 1.00 1.11 7.70
N ILE A 30 -0.20 1.63 7.94
CA ILE A 30 -0.70 2.86 7.32
C ILE A 30 -0.96 3.89 8.41
N ASN A 31 -0.35 5.06 8.23
CA ASN A 31 -0.61 6.25 9.01
C ASN A 31 -1.39 7.24 8.13
N ALA A 32 -2.52 7.73 8.62
CA ALA A 32 -3.29 8.76 7.93
C ALA A 32 -3.12 10.11 8.65
N LYS A 33 -3.02 11.19 7.87
CA LYS A 33 -2.86 12.56 8.39
C LYS A 33 -3.87 13.48 7.74
N ILE A 34 -4.56 14.29 8.53
CA ILE A 34 -5.47 15.35 8.08
C ILE A 34 -4.95 16.66 8.69
N GLY A 35 -4.42 17.56 7.87
CA GLY A 35 -3.73 18.76 8.36
C GLY A 35 -2.53 18.39 9.24
N SER A 36 -2.47 18.90 10.48
CA SER A 36 -1.42 18.57 11.46
C SER A 36 -1.73 17.34 12.33
N MET A 37 -2.94 16.78 12.23
CA MET A 37 -3.36 15.65 13.06
C MET A 37 -2.93 14.33 12.44
N ILE A 38 -2.20 13.52 13.21
CA ILE A 38 -1.79 12.17 12.82
C ILE A 38 -2.73 11.16 13.48
N THR A 39 -3.36 10.32 12.66
CA THR A 39 -4.07 9.13 13.12
C THR A 39 -3.23 7.91 12.74
N ALA A 40 -2.53 7.34 13.72
CA ALA A 40 -1.88 6.05 13.58
C ALA A 40 -2.91 4.94 13.83
N ASP A 41 -2.99 3.96 12.93
CA ASP A 41 -3.67 2.69 13.18
C ASP A 41 -2.57 1.63 13.31
N ASP A 42 -2.35 1.10 14.51
CA ASP A 42 -1.34 0.06 14.81
C ASP A 42 -1.69 -1.31 14.19
N ARG A 43 -2.50 -1.29 13.12
CA ARG A 43 -3.00 -2.47 12.44
C ARG A 43 -2.24 -2.71 11.16
N ASN A 44 -2.28 -3.98 10.77
CA ASN A 44 -1.70 -4.41 9.52
C ASN A 44 -2.68 -4.22 8.36
N TYR A 45 -2.12 -3.85 7.22
CA TYR A 45 -2.85 -3.64 5.99
C TYR A 45 -2.21 -4.41 4.86
N ILE A 46 -3.06 -4.87 3.94
CA ILE A 46 -2.66 -5.28 2.61
C ILE A 46 -2.94 -4.13 1.67
N ILE A 47 -1.95 -3.77 0.88
CA ILE A 47 -2.03 -2.66 -0.06
C ILE A 47 -1.74 -3.20 -1.45
N GLY A 48 -2.70 -3.07 -2.36
CA GLY A 48 -2.58 -3.47 -3.76
C GLY A 48 -2.48 -2.24 -4.67
N PHE A 49 -1.56 -2.26 -5.61
CA PHE A 49 -1.31 -1.20 -6.57
C PHE A 49 -1.57 -1.74 -7.97
N THR A 50 -2.53 -1.15 -8.68
CA THR A 50 -2.77 -1.45 -10.10
C THR A 50 -2.28 -0.33 -11.00
N ASP A 51 -2.49 -0.44 -12.31
CA ASP A 51 -2.26 0.64 -13.29
C ASP A 51 -3.22 1.84 -13.08
N LYS A 52 -4.38 1.60 -12.46
CA LYS A 52 -5.50 2.55 -12.34
C LYS A 52 -5.77 3.08 -10.94
N LYS A 53 -5.54 2.25 -9.92
CA LYS A 53 -5.95 2.54 -8.55
C LYS A 53 -5.04 1.86 -7.53
N LEU A 54 -5.05 2.43 -6.33
CA LEU A 54 -4.61 1.81 -5.10
C LEU A 54 -5.80 1.10 -4.43
N ILE A 55 -5.56 -0.04 -3.80
CA ILE A 55 -6.51 -0.79 -2.98
C ILE A 55 -5.88 -0.93 -1.60
N ILE A 56 -6.61 -0.59 -0.55
CA ILE A 56 -6.18 -0.69 0.85
C ILE A 56 -7.16 -1.58 1.58
N ILE A 57 -6.66 -2.66 2.17
CA ILE A 57 -7.46 -3.62 2.94
C ILE A 57 -6.92 -3.65 4.37
N ARG A 58 -7.78 -3.27 5.32
CA ARG A 58 -7.51 -3.37 6.75
C ARG A 58 -7.76 -4.79 7.22
N LEU A 59 -6.80 -5.36 7.94
CA LEU A 59 -6.94 -6.64 8.60
C LEU A 59 -7.37 -6.47 10.07
N ASP A 60 -7.96 -7.52 10.64
CA ASP A 60 -8.13 -7.63 12.09
C ASP A 60 -6.97 -8.38 12.77
N GLY A 61 -7.12 -8.66 14.07
CA GLY A 61 -6.10 -9.37 14.85
C GLY A 61 -5.90 -10.84 14.44
N GLU A 62 -6.80 -11.41 13.63
CA GLU A 62 -6.68 -12.77 13.09
C GLU A 62 -6.18 -12.78 11.63
N GLU A 63 -5.75 -11.61 11.15
CA GLU A 63 -5.33 -11.32 9.78
C GLU A 63 -6.46 -11.48 8.73
N GLU A 64 -7.72 -11.36 9.16
CA GLU A 64 -8.88 -11.45 8.27
C GLU A 64 -9.29 -10.05 7.74
N PRO A 65 -9.69 -9.93 6.45
CA PRO A 65 -10.04 -8.66 5.86
C PRO A 65 -11.34 -8.08 6.47
N LYS A 66 -11.27 -6.85 7.01
CA LYS A 66 -12.42 -6.15 7.61
C LYS A 66 -13.01 -5.06 6.75
N LYS A 67 -12.16 -4.26 6.11
CA LYS A 67 -12.59 -3.10 5.32
C LYS A 67 -11.65 -2.91 4.15
N SER A 68 -12.22 -2.69 2.96
CA SER A 68 -11.50 -2.37 1.74
C SER A 68 -11.85 -0.96 1.25
N ILE A 69 -10.85 -0.24 0.76
CA ILE A 69 -11.00 1.08 0.13
C ILE A 69 -10.21 1.06 -1.18
N ALA A 70 -10.81 1.56 -2.26
CA ALA A 70 -10.13 1.74 -3.53
C ALA A 70 -9.98 3.23 -3.85
N ILE A 71 -8.77 3.66 -4.16
CA ILE A 71 -8.41 5.05 -4.43
C ILE A 71 -7.89 5.14 -5.86
N SER A 72 -8.66 5.80 -6.73
CA SER A 72 -8.19 6.18 -8.07
C SER A 72 -6.97 7.09 -7.98
N TYR A 73 -5.95 6.87 -8.81
CA TYR A 73 -4.79 7.76 -8.86
C TYR A 73 -5.13 9.21 -9.23
N LYS A 74 -6.27 9.44 -9.89
CA LYS A 74 -6.76 10.81 -10.18
C LYS A 74 -7.08 11.64 -8.94
N GLN A 75 -7.24 11.00 -7.78
CA GLN A 75 -7.48 11.67 -6.50
C GLN A 75 -6.17 12.01 -5.77
N ILE A 76 -5.04 11.46 -6.22
CA ILE A 76 -3.72 11.69 -5.63
C ILE A 76 -3.09 12.83 -6.43
N LYS A 77 -2.73 13.91 -5.73
CA LYS A 77 -2.11 15.09 -6.32
C LYS A 77 -0.64 14.87 -6.62
N TYR A 78 0.08 14.28 -5.67
CA TYR A 78 1.46 13.85 -5.82
C TYR A 78 1.80 12.76 -4.82
N ALA A 79 2.85 11.99 -5.11
CA ALA A 79 3.37 10.95 -4.24
C ALA A 79 4.89 11.10 -4.10
N THR A 80 5.42 10.74 -2.94
CA THR A 80 6.86 10.72 -2.69
C THR A 80 7.26 9.38 -2.11
N THR A 81 8.41 8.86 -2.52
CA THR A 81 8.98 7.63 -2.00
C THR A 81 10.34 7.92 -1.36
N SER A 82 10.64 7.28 -0.23
CA SER A 82 11.91 7.46 0.46
C SER A 82 12.38 6.14 1.07
N ASN A 83 13.68 5.86 0.95
CA ASN A 83 14.29 4.70 1.57
C ASN A 83 14.52 4.95 3.05
N TRP A 84 14.28 3.94 3.87
CA TRP A 84 14.75 3.94 5.26
C TRP A 84 16.28 3.84 5.31
N LEU A 85 16.86 4.30 6.41
CA LEU A 85 18.29 4.17 6.66
C LEU A 85 18.70 2.69 6.47
N LEU A 86 19.82 2.46 5.76
CA LEU A 86 20.35 1.11 5.44
C LEU A 86 19.45 0.23 4.56
N GLY A 87 18.38 0.77 3.97
CA GLY A 87 17.58 0.07 2.95
C GLY A 87 16.67 -1.04 3.48
N PHE A 88 16.29 -0.98 4.76
CA PHE A 88 15.41 -1.97 5.41
C PHE A 88 13.93 -1.84 5.02
N GLY A 89 13.54 -0.73 4.42
CA GLY A 89 12.16 -0.44 4.07
C GLY A 89 12.01 0.86 3.29
N TYR A 90 10.76 1.20 3.03
CA TYR A 90 10.35 2.40 2.31
C TYR A 90 9.26 3.12 3.08
N THR A 91 9.31 4.45 3.04
CA THR A 91 8.15 5.29 3.34
C THR A 91 7.58 5.82 2.03
N ILE A 92 6.31 5.55 1.77
CA ILE A 92 5.55 6.11 0.66
C ILE A 92 4.56 7.11 1.23
N LYS A 93 4.55 8.34 0.72
CA LYS A 93 3.56 9.37 1.10
C LYS A 93 2.74 9.75 -0.11
N MET A 94 1.42 9.81 0.05
CA MET A 94 0.47 10.22 -0.99
C MET A 94 -0.34 11.39 -0.47
N TYR A 95 -0.37 12.48 -1.25
CA TYR A 95 -1.05 13.71 -0.87
C TYR A 95 -2.27 13.92 -1.75
N PHE A 96 -3.37 14.32 -1.12
CA PHE A 96 -4.68 14.52 -1.74
C PHE A 96 -5.06 16.02 -1.68
N ASP A 97 -6.02 16.45 -2.49
CA ASP A 97 -6.39 17.87 -2.62
C ASP A 97 -6.88 18.53 -1.31
N ASN A 98 -7.37 17.75 -0.35
CA ASN A 98 -8.00 18.24 0.89
C ASN A 98 -7.04 18.27 2.11
N GLU A 99 -5.75 18.54 1.89
CA GLU A 99 -4.70 18.46 2.93
C GLU A 99 -4.60 17.09 3.64
N PHE A 100 -5.22 16.07 3.03
CA PHE A 100 -5.16 14.70 3.49
C PHE A 100 -3.91 14.03 2.94
N MET A 101 -3.24 13.24 3.78
CA MET A 101 -2.07 12.48 3.40
C MET A 101 -2.15 11.06 3.96
N LEU A 102 -1.79 10.09 3.12
CA LEU A 102 -1.53 8.72 3.53
C LEU A 102 -0.04 8.45 3.53
N GLU A 103 0.46 7.90 4.62
CA GLU A 103 1.84 7.50 4.81
C GLU A 103 1.89 5.98 5.04
N PHE A 104 2.60 5.28 4.16
CA PHE A 104 2.82 3.84 4.24
C PHE A 104 4.23 3.58 4.72
N GLU A 105 4.36 2.84 5.81
CA GLU A 105 5.63 2.40 6.37
C GLU A 105 5.82 0.91 6.10
N LEU A 106 6.72 0.61 5.14
CA LEU A 106 6.77 -0.69 4.49
C LEU A 106 8.14 -1.33 4.68
N LYS A 107 8.18 -2.42 5.45
CA LYS A 107 9.39 -3.26 5.56
C LYS A 107 9.65 -3.96 4.25
N LYS A 108 10.92 -4.00 3.85
CA LYS A 108 11.38 -4.67 2.63
C LYS A 108 11.19 -6.18 2.67
N ASN A 109 11.39 -6.77 3.85
CA ASN A 109 11.25 -8.21 4.06
C ASN A 109 10.18 -8.44 5.14
N VAL A 110 9.18 -9.25 4.81
CA VAL A 110 8.14 -9.72 5.74
C VAL A 110 8.12 -11.24 5.69
N LEU A 111 8.15 -11.89 6.85
CA LEU A 111 8.15 -13.35 6.90
C LEU A 111 6.87 -13.89 6.27
N GLY A 112 7.01 -14.77 5.28
CA GLY A 112 5.88 -15.36 4.55
C GLY A 112 5.53 -14.66 3.24
N ILE A 113 5.99 -13.43 3.00
CA ILE A 113 5.72 -12.67 1.77
C ILE A 113 7.03 -12.53 0.99
N LYS A 114 7.26 -13.43 0.04
CA LYS A 114 8.51 -13.51 -0.73
C LYS A 114 8.62 -12.38 -1.74
N GLU A 115 7.51 -11.90 -2.29
CA GLU A 115 7.51 -10.89 -3.35
C GLU A 115 7.56 -9.45 -2.82
N GLN A 116 7.39 -9.24 -1.49
CA GLN A 116 7.35 -7.92 -0.85
C GLN A 116 8.49 -7.00 -1.32
N LYS A 117 9.73 -7.52 -1.34
CA LYS A 117 10.91 -6.73 -1.70
C LYS A 117 10.84 -6.23 -3.15
N GLU A 118 10.44 -7.10 -4.07
CA GLU A 118 10.40 -6.80 -5.50
C GLU A 118 9.20 -5.90 -5.81
N ASN A 119 8.03 -6.22 -5.25
CA ASN A 119 6.84 -5.39 -5.37
C ASN A 119 7.07 -3.97 -4.84
N LEU A 120 7.77 -3.81 -3.71
CA LEU A 120 8.08 -2.47 -3.21
C LEU A 120 8.95 -1.65 -4.17
N ARG A 121 9.93 -2.29 -4.82
CA ARG A 121 10.77 -1.64 -5.84
C ARG A 121 9.90 -1.15 -7.00
N GLU A 122 9.08 -2.04 -7.54
CA GLU A 122 8.19 -1.77 -8.67
C GLU A 122 7.13 -0.71 -8.33
N ILE A 123 6.54 -0.77 -7.13
CA ILE A 123 5.60 0.24 -6.62
C ILE A 123 6.27 1.61 -6.58
N CYS A 124 7.50 1.70 -6.05
CA CYS A 124 8.20 2.98 -5.97
C CYS A 124 8.50 3.54 -7.37
N GLU A 125 8.99 2.71 -8.28
CA GLU A 125 9.24 3.10 -9.67
C GLU A 125 7.96 3.55 -10.39
N MET A 126 6.86 2.83 -10.19
CA MET A 126 5.56 3.17 -10.77
C MET A 126 5.04 4.52 -10.24
N LEU A 127 5.13 4.75 -8.93
CA LEU A 127 4.67 6.01 -8.32
C LEU A 127 5.54 7.19 -8.78
N ASN A 128 6.86 7.04 -8.83
CA ASN A 128 7.75 8.09 -9.33
C ASN A 128 7.41 8.42 -10.79
N LYS A 129 7.29 7.42 -11.68
CA LYS A 129 6.89 7.66 -13.09
C LYS A 129 5.53 8.33 -13.26
N LYS A 130 4.61 8.13 -12.31
CA LYS A 130 3.23 8.63 -12.40
C LYS A 130 3.09 10.06 -11.83
N PHE A 131 3.98 10.47 -10.93
CA PHE A 131 3.83 11.72 -10.16
C PHE A 131 5.08 12.63 -10.16
N GLU A 132 6.15 12.26 -10.86
CA GLU A 132 7.24 13.18 -11.30
C GLU A 132 6.88 13.89 -12.61
#